data_AF-A0A2R8ACL8-F1
#
_entry.id   AF-A0A2R8ACL8-F1
#
_cell.length_a   1.000
_cell.length_b   1.000
_cell.length_c   1.000
_cell.angle_alpha   90.00
_cell.angle_beta   90.00
_cell.angle_gamma   90.00
#
_symmetry.space_group_name_H-M   'P 1'
#
loop_
_entity.id
_entity.type
_entity.pdbx_description
1 polymer ?
#
loop_
_entity_poly.entity_id
_entity_poly.type
_entity_poly.pdbx_seq_one_letter_code
_entity_poly.pdbx_strand_id
1 'polypeptide(L)' 'MTLILILGAITTLLGVGGLAYCIREAAAVRKGGMAPEQAQAKLRALVAVNLGSVAVATLGLALVIVGLIL' A
#
# COMPACT_ATOMS: atom_id res chain seq x y z
N MET A 1 21.72 -11.47 -2.80
CA MET A 1 22.56 -11.11 -1.66
C MET A 1 21.65 -10.78 -0.50
N THR A 2 22.03 -11.06 0.76
CA THR A 2 21.19 -10.83 1.97
C THR A 2 20.70 -9.40 2.13
N LEU A 3 21.53 -8.40 1.77
CA LEU A 3 21.16 -6.98 1.88
C LEU A 3 19.94 -6.63 1.01
N ILE A 4 19.91 -7.11 -0.23
CA ILE A 4 18.81 -6.89 -1.18
C ILE A 4 17.53 -7.53 -0.65
N LEU A 5 17.66 -8.72 -0.05
CA LEU A 5 16.56 -9.46 0.54
C LEU A 5 15.91 -8.68 1.71
N ILE A 6 16.74 -8.13 2.61
CA ILE A 6 16.27 -7.31 3.74
C ILE A 6 15.62 -6.01 3.24
N LEU A 7 16.25 -5.31 2.30
CA LEU A 7 15.68 -4.09 1.71
C LEU A 7 14.34 -4.37 1.01
N GLY A 8 14.27 -5.47 0.25
CA GLY A 8 13.03 -5.92 -0.38
C GLY A 8 11.95 -6.20 0.65
N ALA A 9 12.27 -6.94 1.72
CA ALA A 9 11.33 -7.26 2.78
C ALA A 9 10.79 -6.01 3.48
N ILE A 10 11.65 -5.07 3.84
CA ILE A 10 11.24 -3.78 4.44
C ILE A 10 10.34 -3.01 3.47
N THR A 11 10.73 -2.94 2.19
CA THR A 11 9.95 -2.23 1.15
C THR A 11 8.57 -2.88 0.96
N THR A 12 8.48 -4.21 0.92
CA THR A 12 7.19 -4.92 0.86
C THR A 12 6.33 -4.61 2.07
N LEU A 13 6.91 -4.64 3.28
CA LEU A 13 6.18 -4.33 4.51
C LEU A 13 5.66 -2.90 4.53
N LEU A 14 6.42 -1.93 4.00
CA LEU A 14 5.95 -0.55 3.85
C LEU A 14 4.77 -0.45 2.89
N GLY A 15 4.83 -1.13 1.74
CA GLY A 15 3.71 -1.19 0.79
C GLY A 15 2.46 -1.81 1.40
N VAL A 16 2.60 -2.94 2.12
CA VAL A 16 1.48 -3.60 2.83
C VAL A 16 0.93 -2.71 3.95
N GLY A 17 1.79 -1.99 4.68
CA GLY A 17 1.37 -1.00 5.67
C GLY A 17 0.52 0.12 5.05
N GLY A 18 0.92 0.62 3.88
CA GLY A 18 0.14 1.59 3.10
C GLY A 18 -1.23 1.05 2.68
N LEU A 19 -1.32 -0.22 2.26
CA LEU A 19 -2.59 -0.88 1.97
C LEU A 19 -3.48 -0.98 3.20
N ALA A 20 -2.92 -1.37 4.35
CA ALA A 20 -3.67 -1.44 5.60
C ALA A 20 -4.23 -0.07 6.01
N TYR A 21 -3.46 1.02 5.82
CA TYR A 21 -3.94 2.38 6.00
C TYR A 21 -5.11 2.72 5.07
N CYS A 22 -4.97 2.43 3.77
CA CYS A 22 -6.04 2.63 2.78
C CYS A 22 -7.34 1.91 3.16
N ILE A 23 -7.25 0.65 3.60
CA ILE A 23 -8.41 -0.14 4.01
C ILE A 23 -9.10 0.49 5.22
N ARG A 24 -8.33 0.87 6.24
CA ARG A 24 -8.87 1.49 7.46
C ARG A 24 -9.57 2.81 7.17
N GLU A 25 -8.95 3.68 6.39
CA GLU A 25 -9.51 5.00 6.05
C GLU A 25 -10.73 4.86 5.11
N ALA A 26 -10.68 3.98 4.11
CA ALA A 26 -11.83 3.70 3.26
C ALA A 26 -13.02 3.14 4.06
N ALA A 27 -12.76 2.25 5.01
CA ALA A 27 -13.80 1.74 5.91
C ALA A 27 -14.39 2.83 6.80
N ALA A 28 -13.55 3.76 7.32
CA ALA A 28 -14.00 4.89 8.10
C ALA A 28 -14.88 5.84 7.28
N VAL A 29 -14.48 6.19 6.06
CA VAL A 29 -15.26 7.05 5.14
C VAL A 29 -16.61 6.41 4.82
N ARG A 30 -16.64 5.10 4.55
CA ARG A 30 -17.88 4.37 4.25
C ARG A 30 -18.83 4.28 5.44
N LYS A 31 -18.31 4.28 6.66
CA LYS A 31 -19.12 4.21 7.90
C LYS A 31 -19.54 5.58 8.43
N GLY A 32 -18.79 6.64 8.11
CA GLY A 32 -18.85 7.94 8.79
C GLY A 32 -19.99 8.88 8.43
N GLY A 33 -21.02 8.46 7.68
CA GLY A 33 -22.18 9.30 7.35
C GLY A 33 -21.86 10.61 6.60
N MET A 34 -20.68 10.69 5.95
CA MET A 34 -20.25 11.87 5.20
C MET A 34 -21.21 12.17 4.04
N ALA A 35 -21.34 13.45 3.69
CA ALA A 35 -22.04 13.87 2.49
C ALA A 35 -21.47 13.15 1.26
N PRO A 36 -22.31 12.71 0.30
CA PRO A 36 -21.91 11.82 -0.78
C PRO A 36 -20.75 12.36 -1.63
N GLU A 37 -20.73 13.68 -1.88
CA GLU A 37 -19.69 14.36 -2.65
C GLU A 37 -18.32 14.30 -1.95
N GLN A 38 -18.31 14.50 -0.62
CA GLN A 38 -17.09 14.48 0.20
C GLN A 38 -16.55 13.06 0.33
N ALA A 39 -17.44 12.07 0.52
CA ALA A 39 -17.06 10.67 0.56
C ALA A 39 -16.43 10.23 -0.78
N GLN A 40 -17.03 10.61 -1.91
CA GLN A 40 -16.51 10.25 -3.23
C GLN A 40 -15.13 10.87 -3.50
N ALA A 41 -14.92 12.13 -3.13
CA ALA A 41 -13.63 12.80 -3.26
C ALA A 41 -12.53 12.10 -2.42
N LYS A 42 -12.82 11.77 -1.16
CA LYS A 42 -11.89 11.03 -0.29
C LYS A 42 -11.56 9.64 -0.83
N LEU A 43 -12.58 8.90 -1.28
CA LEU A 43 -12.37 7.56 -1.84
C LEU A 43 -11.52 7.60 -3.12
N ARG A 44 -11.67 8.62 -3.98
CA ARG A 44 -10.80 8.81 -5.16
C ARG A 44 -9.34 9.05 -4.76
N ALA A 45 -9.08 9.86 -3.74
CA ALA A 45 -7.73 10.06 -3.23
C ALA A 45 -7.12 8.76 -2.67
N LEU A 46 -7.93 7.94 -1.98
CA LEU A 46 -7.51 6.63 -1.47
C LEU A 46 -7.12 5.64 -2.59
N VAL A 47 -7.70 5.73 -3.78
CA VAL A 47 -7.30 4.89 -4.92
C VAL A 47 -5.86 5.17 -5.34
N ALA A 48 -5.44 6.43 -5.37
CA ALA A 48 -4.06 6.79 -5.68
C ALA A 48 -3.08 6.23 -4.63
N VAL A 49 -3.43 6.35 -3.34
CA VAL A 49 -2.64 5.79 -2.25
C VAL A 49 -2.61 4.25 -2.32
N ASN A 50 -3.72 3.60 -2.66
CA ASN A 50 -3.79 2.15 -2.85
C ASN A 50 -2.86 1.70 -3.98
N LEU A 51 -2.93 2.34 -5.15
CA LEU A 51 -2.08 1.99 -6.29
C LEU A 51 -0.60 2.21 -5.98
N GLY A 52 -0.26 3.32 -5.31
CA GLY A 52 1.11 3.55 -4.83
C GLY A 52 1.58 2.47 -3.85
N SER A 53 0.72 2.08 -2.91
CA SER A 53 1.02 1.04 -1.92
C SER A 53 1.21 -0.33 -2.56
N VAL A 54 0.37 -0.70 -3.54
CA VAL A 54 0.53 -1.92 -4.34
C VAL A 54 1.86 -1.89 -5.09
N ALA A 55 2.18 -0.78 -5.76
CA ALA A 55 3.43 -0.65 -6.52
C ALA A 55 4.67 -0.80 -5.61
N VAL A 56 4.66 -0.18 -4.44
CA VAL A 56 5.75 -0.34 -3.46
C VAL A 56 5.84 -1.79 -2.97
N ALA A 57 4.70 -2.43 -2.68
CA ALA A 57 4.67 -3.82 -2.23
C ALA A 57 5.22 -4.79 -3.29
N THR A 58 4.83 -4.61 -4.56
CA THR A 58 5.29 -5.44 -5.67
C THR A 58 6.76 -5.20 -6.00
N LEU A 59 7.24 -3.96 -5.96
CA LEU A 59 8.66 -3.65 -6.11
C LEU A 59 9.51 -4.26 -4.99
N GLY A 60 9.07 -4.15 -3.74
CA GLY A 60 9.72 -4.81 -2.62
C GLY A 60 9.77 -6.33 -2.80
N LEU A 61 8.68 -6.94 -3.26
CA LEU A 61 8.63 -8.38 -3.48
C LEU A 61 9.56 -8.81 -4.62
N ALA A 62 9.64 -8.01 -5.69
CA ALA A 62 10.62 -8.24 -6.76
C ALA A 62 12.05 -8.18 -6.22
N LEU A 63 12.37 -7.24 -5.34
CA LEU A 63 13.67 -7.17 -4.67
C LEU A 63 13.93 -8.38 -3.78
N VAL A 64 12.94 -8.88 -3.05
CA VAL A 64 13.08 -10.14 -2.27
C VAL A 64 13.45 -11.30 -3.18
N ILE A 65 12.74 -11.46 -4.31
CA ILE A 65 13.00 -12.52 -5.28
C ILE A 65 14.42 -12.39 -5.85
N VAL A 66 14.83 -11.19 -6.26
CA VAL A 66 16.20 -10.91 -6.74
C VAL A 66 17.23 -11.22 -5.64
N GLY A 67 16.96 -10.82 -4.40
CA GLY A 67 17.84 -11.05 -3.26
C GLY A 67 17.99 -12.51 -2.86
N LEU A 68 16.99 -13.35 -3.14
CA LEU A 68 17.03 -14.80 -2.96
C LEU A 68 17.83 -15.52 -4.06
N ILE A 69 17.84 -14.96 -5.28
CA ILE A 69 18.52 -15.55 -6.44
C ILE A 69 20.01 -15.18 -6.47
N LEU A 70 20.34 -13.90 -6.18
CA LEU A 70 21.71 -13.39 -6.16
C LEU A 70 22.30 -13.45 -4.75
#